data_AF-A0A6G8F335-F1
#
_entry.id   AF-A0A6G8F335-F1
#
_cell.length_a   1.000
_cell.length_b   1.000
_cell.length_c   1.000
_cell.angle_alpha   90.00
_cell.angle_beta   90.00
_cell.angle_gamma   90.00
#
_symmetry.space_group_name_H-M   'P 1'
#
loop_
_entity.id
_entity.type
_entity.pdbx_description
1 polymer ?
#
loop_
_entity_poly.entity_id
_entity_poly.type
_entity_poly.pdbx_seq_one_letter_code
_entity_poly.pdbx_strand_id
1 'polypeptide(L)'
;MTYAIYTRSQPADAGCKADRKQYRRCLDFAARYRLGKSLPHYSDTLALSANGETNGLQNLFEDIRFGQIDGVIIEDTTFFGENSIRLMQIIDFFATHQTRIQVVRETVPCPKK
;
A
#
# COMPACT_ATOMS: atom_id res chain seq x y z
N MET A 1 3.85 -13.08 11.06
CA MET A 1 4.15 -12.00 10.12
C MET A 1 2.83 -11.46 9.59
N THR A 2 2.45 -10.28 10.05
CA THR A 2 1.18 -9.63 9.71
C THR A 2 1.39 -8.68 8.54
N TYR A 3 0.64 -8.87 7.47
CA TYR A 3 0.67 -7.99 6.30
C TYR A 3 -0.53 -7.04 6.32
N ALA A 4 -0.33 -5.82 5.85
CA ALA A 4 -1.37 -4.83 5.57
C ALA A 4 -1.44 -4.53 4.07
N ILE A 5 -2.58 -4.03 3.61
CA ILE A 5 -2.73 -3.44 2.27
C ILE A 5 -2.88 -1.94 2.41
N TYR A 6 -2.09 -1.20 1.64
CA TYR A 6 -2.24 0.25 1.50
C TYR A 6 -2.68 0.62 0.08
N THR A 7 -3.69 1.47 -0.02
CA THR A 7 -4.22 2.00 -1.29
C THR A 7 -4.34 3.51 -1.24
N ARG A 8 -4.22 4.16 -2.40
CA ARG A 8 -4.38 5.60 -2.54
C ARG A 8 -4.89 5.92 -3.94
N SER A 9 -5.83 6.86 -4.03
CA SER A 9 -6.29 7.36 -5.33
C SER A 9 -5.27 8.35 -5.91
N GLN A 10 -5.00 8.27 -7.21
CA GLN A 10 -4.23 9.32 -7.90
C GLN A 10 -5.14 10.53 -8.16
N PRO A 11 -4.58 11.75 -8.32
CA PRO A 11 -5.36 12.93 -8.68
C PRO A 11 -6.18 12.77 -9.98
N ALA A 12 -5.74 11.91 -10.90
CA ALA A 12 -6.44 11.58 -12.14
C ALA A 12 -7.54 10.52 -11.97
N ASP A 13 -7.59 9.82 -10.83
CA ASP A 13 -8.58 8.78 -10.54
C ASP A 13 -9.88 9.44 -10.05
N ALA A 14 -10.67 9.97 -10.99
CA ALA A 14 -11.95 10.62 -10.70
C ALA A 14 -13.07 9.67 -10.22
N GLY A 15 -12.76 8.44 -9.79
CA GLY A 15 -13.76 7.45 -9.41
C GLY A 15 -13.32 6.48 -8.31
N CYS A 16 -14.21 6.28 -7.34
CA CYS A 16 -14.18 5.27 -6.25
C CYS A 16 -13.83 3.83 -6.69
N LYS A 17 -13.88 3.54 -8.01
CA LYS A 17 -13.51 2.24 -8.58
C LYS A 17 -12.00 1.98 -8.56
N ALA A 18 -11.16 3.01 -8.44
CA ALA A 18 -9.71 2.84 -8.37
C ALA A 18 -9.32 2.05 -7.13
N ASP A 19 -9.65 2.56 -5.93
CA ASP A 19 -9.32 1.95 -4.64
C ASP A 19 -9.71 0.47 -4.53
N ARG A 20 -10.98 0.15 -4.86
CA ARG A 20 -11.48 -1.23 -4.77
C ARG A 20 -10.74 -2.17 -5.73
N LYS A 21 -10.33 -1.68 -6.90
CA LYS A 21 -9.53 -2.46 -7.86
C LYS A 21 -8.10 -2.64 -7.37
N GLN A 22 -7.47 -1.59 -6.81
CA GLN A 22 -6.14 -1.69 -6.20
C GLN A 22 -6.15 -2.70 -5.06
N TYR A 23 -7.10 -2.53 -4.12
CA TYR A 23 -7.28 -3.43 -2.98
C TYR A 23 -7.49 -4.88 -3.43
N ARG A 24 -8.32 -5.10 -4.47
CA ARG A 24 -8.56 -6.44 -5.00
C ARG A 24 -7.29 -7.06 -5.58
N ARG A 25 -6.51 -6.32 -6.37
CA ARG A 25 -5.22 -6.80 -6.90
C ARG A 25 -4.24 -7.14 -5.78
N CYS A 26 -4.16 -6.31 -4.75
CA CYS A 26 -3.33 -6.58 -3.57
C CYS A 26 -3.79 -7.82 -2.80
N LEU A 27 -5.10 -8.02 -2.63
CA LEU A 27 -5.65 -9.23 -2.02
C LEU A 27 -5.37 -10.48 -2.86
N ASP A 28 -5.54 -10.42 -4.18
CA ASP A 28 -5.28 -11.55 -5.07
C ASP A 28 -3.78 -11.91 -5.04
N PHE A 29 -2.89 -10.91 -5.00
CA PHE A 29 -1.45 -11.11 -4.76
C PHE A 29 -1.19 -11.77 -3.40
N ALA A 30 -1.76 -11.24 -2.32
CA ALA A 30 -1.60 -11.79 -0.98
C ALA A 30 -2.04 -13.26 -0.90
N ALA A 31 -3.16 -13.58 -1.54
CA ALA A 31 -3.67 -14.95 -1.62
C ALA A 31 -2.73 -15.87 -2.42
N ARG A 32 -2.22 -15.41 -3.57
CA ARG A 32 -1.28 -16.16 -4.42
C ARG A 32 0.00 -16.54 -3.69
N TYR A 33 0.51 -15.64 -2.85
CA TYR A 33 1.75 -15.84 -2.08
C TYR A 33 1.53 -16.26 -0.62
N ARG A 34 0.29 -16.60 -0.23
CA ARG A 34 -0.09 -17.07 1.12
C ARG A 34 0.27 -16.08 2.24
N LEU A 35 0.20 -14.77 1.96
CA LEU A 35 0.46 -13.69 2.92
C LEU A 35 -0.73 -13.39 3.84
N GLY A 36 -1.91 -13.92 3.51
CA GLY A 36 -3.14 -13.84 4.30
C GLY A 36 -4.38 -13.75 3.41
N LYS A 37 -5.55 -14.10 3.97
CA LYS A 37 -6.85 -14.07 3.25
C LYS A 37 -7.69 -12.83 3.56
N SER A 38 -7.45 -12.22 4.72
CA SER A 38 -8.04 -10.96 5.16
C SER A 38 -6.93 -10.15 5.79
N LEU A 39 -6.62 -9.00 5.20
CA LEU A 39 -5.55 -8.12 5.65
C LEU A 39 -6.15 -6.77 6.06
N PRO A 40 -5.61 -6.12 7.12
CA PRO A 40 -5.92 -4.73 7.43
C PRO A 40 -5.78 -3.85 6.19
N HIS A 41 -6.75 -2.98 5.97
CA HIS A 41 -6.80 -2.10 4.80
C HIS A 41 -6.69 -0.64 5.24
N TYR A 42 -5.63 0.03 4.80
CA TYR A 42 -5.39 1.44 5.00
C TYR A 42 -5.56 2.16 3.66
N SER A 43 -6.38 3.21 3.63
CA SER A 43 -6.70 3.91 2.38
C SER A 43 -6.64 5.42 2.55
N ASP A 44 -5.94 6.08 1.61
CA ASP A 44 -5.95 7.53 1.42
C ASP A 44 -6.81 7.93 0.21
N THR A 45 -7.85 7.16 -0.08
CA THR A 45 -8.83 7.49 -1.12
C THR A 45 -9.93 8.39 -0.54
N LEU A 46 -10.05 9.61 -1.09
CA LEU A 46 -11.04 10.64 -0.68
C LEU A 46 -12.50 10.17 -0.63
N ALA A 47 -12.86 9.12 -1.37
CA ALA A 47 -14.22 8.56 -1.35
C ALA A 47 -14.54 7.71 -0.11
N LEU A 48 -13.52 7.28 0.64
CA LEU A 48 -13.65 6.44 1.84
C LEU A 48 -13.38 7.22 3.14
N SER A 49 -12.91 8.47 3.06
CA SER A 49 -12.78 9.33 4.23
C SER A 49 -14.14 9.91 4.60
N ALA A 50 -14.79 9.33 5.63
CA ALA A 50 -16.09 9.76 6.12
C ALA A 50 -16.14 11.26 6.51
N ASN A 51 -14.96 11.84 6.79
CA ASN A 51 -14.79 13.23 7.23
C ASN A 51 -13.95 14.06 6.25
N GLY A 52 -13.61 13.53 5.07
CA GLY A 52 -12.66 14.16 4.14
C GLY A 52 -11.18 14.02 4.52
N GLU A 53 -10.85 13.57 5.73
CA GLU A 53 -9.47 13.30 6.16
C GLU A 53 -8.97 11.93 5.66
N THR A 54 -7.91 11.95 4.84
CA THR A 54 -7.19 10.75 4.38
C THR A 54 -5.97 10.52 5.29
N ASN A 55 -6.14 9.69 6.32
CA ASN A 55 -5.11 9.38 7.32
C ASN A 55 -4.64 7.90 7.26
N GLY A 56 -4.95 7.18 6.18
CA GLY A 56 -4.60 5.77 5.99
C GLY A 56 -3.10 5.52 6.11
N LEU A 57 -2.26 6.31 5.41
CA LEU A 57 -0.81 6.14 5.52
C LEU A 57 -0.27 6.46 6.92
N GLN A 58 -0.86 7.45 7.60
CA GLN A 58 -0.47 7.78 8.98
C GLN A 58 -0.82 6.65 9.95
N ASN A 59 -2.05 6.14 9.89
CA ASN A 59 -2.50 5.03 10.73
C ASN A 59 -1.63 3.77 10.49
N LEU A 60 -1.25 3.52 9.23
CA LEU A 60 -0.32 2.44 8.91
C LEU A 60 1.04 2.63 9.59
N PHE A 61 1.59 3.84 9.60
CA PHE A 61 2.86 4.12 10.29
C PHE A 61 2.75 3.95 11.80
N GLU A 62 1.61 4.31 12.40
CA GLU A 62 1.37 4.07 13.83
C GLU A 62 1.35 2.58 14.14
N ASP A 63 0.60 1.77 13.39
CA ASP A 63 0.51 0.33 13.61
C ASP A 63 1.85 -0.39 13.36
N ILE A 64 2.68 0.12 12.43
CA ILE A 64 4.06 -0.34 12.25
C ILE A 64 4.93 0.00 13.47
N ARG A 65 4.84 1.22 14.01
CA ARG A 65 5.58 1.62 15.22
C ARG A 65 5.21 0.77 16.43
N PHE A 66 3.94 0.35 16.54
CA PHE A 66 3.48 -0.55 17.59
C PHE A 66 3.81 -2.03 17.33
N GLY A 67 4.50 -2.36 16.24
CA GLY A 67 4.89 -3.73 15.89
C GLY A 67 3.71 -4.62 15.50
N GLN A 68 2.58 -4.03 15.07
CA GLN A 68 1.40 -4.78 14.67
C GLN A 68 1.47 -5.24 13.21
N ILE A 69 2.21 -4.51 12.38
CA ILE A 69 2.37 -4.77 10.94
C ILE A 69 3.84 -5.02 10.63
N ASP A 70 4.12 -6.21 10.07
CA ASP A 70 5.47 -6.64 9.66
C ASP A 70 5.73 -6.43 8.16
N GLY A 71 4.68 -6.22 7.38
CA GLY A 71 4.79 -6.01 5.95
C GLY A 71 3.61 -5.28 5.34
N VAL A 72 3.87 -4.56 4.24
CA VAL A 72 2.88 -3.77 3.52
C VAL A 72 2.86 -4.20 2.07
N ILE A 73 1.66 -4.48 1.57
CA ILE A 73 1.38 -4.76 0.16
C ILE A 73 0.79 -3.50 -0.46
N ILE A 74 1.42 -3.03 -1.52
CA ILE A 74 1.00 -1.85 -2.28
C ILE A 74 0.97 -2.19 -3.77
N GLU A 75 0.13 -1.51 -4.52
CA GLU A 75 0.14 -1.69 -5.96
C GLU A 75 1.37 -1.04 -6.62
N ASP A 76 1.69 0.19 -6.26
CA ASP A 76 2.76 0.98 -6.88
C ASP A 76 3.44 1.88 -5.82
N THR A 77 4.77 2.04 -5.90
CA THR A 77 5.54 2.84 -4.94
C THR A 77 5.25 4.34 -5.05
N THR A 78 4.72 4.80 -6.19
CA THR A 78 4.26 6.18 -6.38
C THR A 78 3.17 6.59 -5.37
N PHE A 79 2.48 5.63 -4.74
CA PHE A 79 1.49 5.93 -3.70
C PHE A 79 2.11 6.41 -2.37
N PHE A 80 3.40 6.13 -2.12
CA PHE A 80 4.09 6.62 -0.94
C PHE A 80 4.51 8.09 -1.06
N GLY A 81 4.85 8.57 -2.26
CA GLY A 81 5.26 9.96 -2.42
C GLY A 81 5.30 10.39 -3.87
N GLU A 82 4.97 11.66 -4.08
CA GLU A 82 4.98 12.30 -5.41
C GLU A 82 6.41 12.74 -5.82
N ASN A 83 7.37 12.68 -4.90
CA ASN A 83 8.77 12.99 -5.15
C ASN A 83 9.71 12.00 -4.44
N SER A 84 10.96 11.96 -4.92
CA SER A 84 12.00 11.04 -4.45
C SER A 84 12.38 11.23 -2.98
N ILE A 85 12.36 12.47 -2.48
CA ILE A 85 12.70 12.77 -1.08
C ILE A 85 11.69 12.11 -0.13
N ARG A 86 10.40 12.30 -0.40
CA ARG A 86 9.32 11.69 0.40
C ARG A 86 9.34 10.17 0.29
N LEU A 87 9.60 9.63 -0.90
CA LEU A 87 9.73 8.20 -1.09
C LEU A 87 10.90 7.62 -0.27
N MET A 88 12.06 8.27 -0.28
CA MET A 88 13.22 7.85 0.54
C MET A 88 12.90 7.86 2.02
N GLN A 89 12.30 8.94 2.54
CA GLN A 89 11.90 9.02 3.96
C GLN A 89 11.00 7.85 4.38
N ILE A 90 10.08 7.45 3.50
CA ILE A 90 9.17 6.34 3.76
C ILE A 90 9.89 5.00 3.70
N ILE A 91 10.79 4.81 2.72
CA ILE A 91 11.62 3.60 2.63
C ILE A 91 12.51 3.46 3.88
N ASP A 92 13.13 4.56 4.32
CA ASP A 92 13.97 4.59 5.53
C ASP A 92 13.15 4.26 6.79
N PHE A 93 11.90 4.75 6.86
CA PHE A 93 10.96 4.39 7.92
C PHE A 93 10.71 2.89 7.95
N PHE A 94 10.36 2.28 6.81
CA PHE A 94 10.13 0.84 6.72
C PHE A 94 11.39 0.04 7.09
N ALA A 95 12.57 0.46 6.64
CA ALA A 95 13.85 -0.18 6.97
C ALA A 95 14.14 -0.12 8.48
N THR A 96 13.93 1.04 9.10
CA THR A 96 14.13 1.26 10.54
C THR A 96 13.25 0.33 11.38
N HIS A 97 12.02 0.06 10.92
CA HIS A 97 11.06 -0.81 11.61
C HIS A 97 11.08 -2.26 11.06
N GLN A 98 12.09 -2.62 10.27
CA GLN A 98 12.24 -3.96 9.66
C GLN A 98 11.00 -4.46 8.92
N THR A 99 10.20 -3.52 8.39
CA THR A 99 8.93 -3.79 7.73
C THR A 99 9.15 -4.06 6.24
N ARG A 100 8.59 -5.16 5.72
CA ARG A 100 8.74 -5.53 4.30
C ARG A 100 7.78 -4.74 3.42
N ILE A 101 8.23 -4.38 2.22
CA ILE A 101 7.37 -3.79 1.18
C ILE A 101 7.19 -4.82 0.06
N GLN A 102 5.96 -5.06 -0.36
CA GLN A 102 5.60 -5.91 -1.51
C GLN A 102 4.84 -5.06 -2.53
N VAL A 103 5.39 -4.97 -3.74
CA VAL A 103 4.81 -4.17 -4.83
C VAL A 103 4.10 -5.12 -5.80
N VAL A 104 2.81 -4.91 -6.04
CA VAL A 104 1.95 -5.81 -6.81
C VAL A 104 2.06 -5.57 -8.31
N ARG A 105 2.30 -4.33 -8.76
CA ARG A 105 2.44 -4.01 -10.18
C ARG A 105 3.49 -4.93 -10.77
N GLU A 106 3.02 -5.90 -11.56
CA GLU A 106 3.86 -6.92 -12.16
C GLU A 106 4.98 -6.20 -12.88
N THR A 107 6.22 -6.54 -12.52
CA THR A 107 7.38 -6.21 -13.34
C THR A 107 7.02 -6.57 -14.78
N VAL A 108 7.04 -5.57 -15.68
CA VAL A 108 6.85 -5.81 -17.11
C VAL A 108 7.76 -6.98 -17.47
N PRO A 109 7.21 -8.12 -17.91
CA PRO A 109 8.06 -9.26 -18.22
C PRO A 109 9.08 -8.81 -19.26
N CYS A 110 10.37 -9.05 -18.99
CA CYS A 110 11.40 -8.81 -19.98
C CYS A 110 10.96 -9.47 -21.30
N PRO A 111 11.01 -8.76 -22.44
CA PRO A 111 10.67 -9.38 -23.71
C PRO A 111 11.52 -10.64 -23.86
N LYS A 112 10.84 -11.78 -24.11
CA LYS A 112 11.54 -13.02 -24.43
C LYS A 112 12.35 -12.74 -25.69
N LYS A 113 13.68 -12.90 -25.60
CA LYS A 113 14.58 -12.87 -26.75
C LYS A 113 14.20 -13.96 -27.75
#